data_AF-A0A8H6W1I6-F1
#
_entry.id   AF-A0A8H6W1I6-F1
#
_cell.length_a   1.000
_cell.length_b   1.000
_cell.length_c   1.000
_cell.angle_alpha   90.00
_cell.angle_beta   90.00
_cell.angle_gamma   90.00
#
_symmetry.space_group_name_H-M   'P 1'
#
loop_
_entity.id
_entity.type
_entity.pdbx_description
1 polymer ?
#
loop_
_entity_poly.entity_id
_entity_poly.type
_entity_poly.pdbx_seq_one_letter_code
_entity_poly.pdbx_strand_id
1 'polypeptide(L)'
;MVSHTSVSETPFLSWLSTYSSPWTRQYCAYVLKKATTITLRRNSIPVSYISWWASSLRRWMLSDMVGLRKCVVPAYPTHSPPAPHGPGHEATGLGGVRIRFLAALMLPPRRLGWIGLGAMGWPMAQQLLFKNPAATFYIYDVDRTLLVEFAQSAPDRVKIAANATEVATKADWVFTIVPEGRHVRQVYLAEGTGILAAENLAGKMFIDCSTIDIETSLDVGAAVITAGADFIDAPVSGGTAGAAKGAITFMVGIAADDARLPILATVLSMVGSSMNAMGGKGLGLAAKLSNNYLSGCIAIATAEAMSMGMKLGIDPKILSATFDKGTGANWVNRSMNPVPGVCPEAATSNGYVGGFKVELMEKDMRLATQAARQVGAKLVLGEAAVSAYAQTASDPDFRGKDSRVVYQWLNKA
;
A
#
# COMPACT_ATOMS: atom_id res chain seq x y z
N MET A 1 13.02 13.60 51.57
CA MET A 1 12.12 14.43 50.73
C MET A 1 12.90 14.86 49.50
N VAL A 2 12.81 14.10 48.41
CA VAL A 2 13.36 14.47 47.11
C VAL A 2 12.20 14.38 46.13
N SER A 3 11.88 15.51 45.50
CA SER A 3 10.70 15.70 44.67
C SER A 3 10.82 14.95 43.34
N HIS A 4 9.83 14.11 43.05
CA HIS A 4 9.60 13.61 41.70
C HIS A 4 9.05 14.76 40.85
N THR A 5 9.90 15.36 40.02
CA THR A 5 9.43 16.19 38.91
C THR A 5 9.00 15.28 37.77
N SER A 6 7.69 15.09 37.63
CA SER A 6 7.08 14.50 36.44
C SER A 6 7.37 15.38 35.23
N VAL A 7 8.08 14.85 34.24
CA VAL A 7 8.18 15.48 32.92
C VAL A 7 6.80 15.39 32.29
N SER A 8 6.14 16.55 32.10
CA SER A 8 4.80 16.61 31.54
C SER A 8 4.81 16.28 30.04
N GLU A 9 4.16 15.17 29.68
CA GLU A 9 4.00 14.68 28.29
C GLU A 9 3.05 15.55 27.43
N THR A 10 2.55 16.67 27.94
CA THR A 10 1.34 17.32 27.44
C THR A 10 1.49 18.20 26.18
N PRO A 11 2.59 18.94 25.91
CA PRO A 11 2.63 19.83 24.74
C PRO A 11 2.82 19.09 23.39
N PHE A 12 3.61 18.01 23.38
CA PHE A 12 3.94 17.26 22.16
C PHE A 12 2.79 16.36 21.70
N LEU A 13 2.12 15.69 22.64
CA LEU A 13 0.93 14.87 22.37
C LEU A 13 -0.28 15.72 21.95
N SER A 14 -0.42 16.92 22.53
CA SER A 14 -1.43 17.91 22.12
C SER A 14 -1.23 18.39 20.67
N TRP A 15 0.01 18.69 20.26
CA TRP A 15 0.33 19.08 18.87
C TRP A 15 0.18 17.93 17.85
N LEU A 16 0.57 16.71 18.22
CA LEU A 16 0.36 15.51 17.38
C LEU A 16 -1.12 15.26 17.09
N SER A 17 -2.01 15.68 17.99
CA SER A 17 -3.46 15.51 17.82
C SER A 17 -4.06 16.35 16.69
N THR A 18 -3.37 17.43 16.30
CA THR A 18 -3.90 18.46 15.39
C THR A 18 -3.54 18.21 13.91
N TYR A 19 -2.51 17.41 13.62
CA TYR A 19 -1.96 17.26 12.25
C TYR A 19 -1.72 15.82 11.80
N SER A 20 -2.11 14.82 12.59
CA SER A 20 -1.65 13.45 12.33
C SER A 20 -2.73 12.39 12.46
N SER A 21 -2.67 11.42 11.54
CA SER A 21 -3.55 10.24 11.56
C SER A 21 -3.33 9.45 12.86
N PRO A 22 -4.31 8.63 13.29
CA PRO A 22 -4.18 7.80 14.51
C PRO A 22 -2.88 6.96 14.52
N TRP A 23 -2.42 6.56 13.34
CA TRP A 23 -1.19 5.80 13.12
C TRP A 23 0.09 6.60 13.42
N THR A 24 0.17 7.86 12.99
CA THR A 24 1.33 8.72 13.26
C THR A 24 1.49 8.97 14.76
N ARG A 25 0.37 9.06 15.51
CA ARG A 25 0.40 9.21 16.98
C ARG A 25 0.93 7.96 17.67
N GLN A 26 0.41 6.78 17.29
CA GLN A 26 0.90 5.51 17.82
C GLN A 26 2.38 5.29 17.48
N TYR A 27 2.80 5.73 16.28
CA TYR A 27 4.18 5.65 15.83
C TYR A 27 5.13 6.57 16.60
N CYS A 28 4.78 7.85 16.78
CA CYS A 28 5.59 8.76 17.59
C CYS A 28 5.70 8.29 19.05
N ALA A 29 4.62 7.74 19.61
CA ALA A 29 4.63 7.14 20.94
C ALA A 29 5.52 5.88 21.00
N TYR A 30 5.48 5.01 19.98
CA TYR A 30 6.35 3.82 19.89
C TYR A 30 7.84 4.18 19.77
N VAL A 31 8.18 5.15 18.90
CA VAL A 31 9.55 5.64 18.72
C VAL A 31 10.07 6.28 20.00
N LEU A 32 9.27 7.11 20.67
CA LEU A 32 9.61 7.67 21.98
C LEU A 32 9.82 6.55 23.00
N LYS A 33 8.93 5.55 23.09
CA LYS A 33 9.02 4.46 24.05
C LYS A 33 10.26 3.57 23.81
N LYS A 34 10.58 3.25 22.56
CA LYS A 34 11.79 2.48 22.19
C LYS A 34 13.06 3.29 22.40
N ALA A 35 13.08 4.57 22.03
CA ALA A 35 14.21 5.46 22.30
C ALA A 35 14.48 5.56 23.81
N THR A 36 13.44 5.76 24.63
CA THR A 36 13.55 5.80 26.10
C THR A 36 14.02 4.45 26.67
N THR A 37 13.55 3.32 26.14
CA THR A 37 13.96 1.98 26.59
C THR A 37 15.42 1.66 26.24
N ILE A 38 15.89 2.07 25.07
CA ILE A 38 17.30 1.95 24.65
C ILE A 38 18.19 2.87 25.49
N THR A 39 17.68 4.05 25.86
CA THR A 39 18.41 5.05 26.66
C THR A 39 18.51 4.66 28.13
N LEU A 40 17.47 4.05 28.71
CA LEU A 40 17.45 3.58 30.10
C LEU A 40 18.30 2.33 30.36
N ARG A 41 18.59 1.50 29.34
CA ARG A 41 19.48 0.33 29.48
C ARG A 41 20.98 0.68 29.49
N ARG A 42 21.36 1.91 29.18
CA ARG A 42 22.74 2.41 29.32
C ARG A 42 22.75 3.53 30.34
N ASN A 43 23.05 3.19 31.59
CA ASN A 43 23.23 4.13 32.72
C ASN A 43 24.40 5.11 32.46
N SER A 44 24.27 6.09 31.55
CA SER A 44 25.28 7.15 31.39
C SER A 44 24.88 8.38 30.56
N ILE A 45 23.61 8.60 30.18
CA ILE A 45 23.25 9.75 29.33
C ILE A 45 22.47 10.81 30.13
N PRO A 46 22.99 12.05 30.28
CA PRO A 46 22.31 13.13 31.00
C PRO A 46 20.93 13.46 30.40
N VAL A 47 19.94 13.76 31.23
CA VAL A 47 18.58 14.17 30.83
C VAL A 47 18.59 15.36 29.86
N SER A 48 19.59 16.25 29.98
CA SER A 48 19.82 17.37 29.06
C SER A 48 20.15 16.95 27.63
N TYR A 49 20.73 15.76 27.43
CA TYR A 49 21.04 15.20 26.11
C TYR A 49 19.78 14.62 25.45
N ILE A 50 18.87 14.05 26.23
CA ILE A 50 17.57 13.53 25.75
C ILE A 50 16.65 14.70 25.35
N SER A 51 16.63 15.78 26.14
CA SER A 51 15.85 16.98 25.81
C SER A 51 16.43 17.72 24.61
N TRP A 52 17.76 17.76 24.47
CA TRP A 52 18.43 18.26 23.26
C TRP A 52 18.12 17.38 22.03
N TRP A 53 18.10 16.05 22.17
CA TRP A 53 17.74 15.10 21.11
C TRP A 53 16.30 15.28 20.64
N ALA A 54 15.34 15.34 21.56
CA ALA A 54 13.92 15.55 21.24
C ALA A 54 13.69 16.91 20.56
N SER A 55 14.40 17.96 21.00
CA SER A 55 14.33 19.30 20.42
C SER A 55 14.97 19.36 19.02
N SER A 56 16.01 18.58 18.77
CA SER A 56 16.69 18.50 17.48
C SER A 56 15.89 17.66 16.47
N LEU A 57 15.30 16.54 16.90
CA LEU A 57 14.39 15.74 16.08
C LEU A 57 13.16 16.56 15.69
N ARG A 58 12.59 17.32 16.64
CA ARG A 58 11.47 18.25 16.38
C ARG A 58 11.84 19.34 15.38
N ARG A 59 13.00 19.99 15.53
CA ARG A 59 13.47 21.03 14.59
C ARG A 59 13.77 20.47 13.19
N TRP A 60 14.32 19.26 13.12
CA TRP A 60 14.58 18.58 11.85
C TRP A 60 13.29 18.23 11.12
N MET A 61 12.31 17.63 11.81
CA MET A 61 10.97 17.34 11.27
C MET A 61 10.28 18.62 10.77
N LEU A 62 10.43 19.75 11.48
CA LEU A 62 9.89 21.04 11.07
C LEU A 62 10.62 21.63 9.85
N SER A 63 11.91 21.38 9.67
CA SER A 63 12.68 21.92 8.52
C SER A 63 12.39 21.19 7.20
N ASP A 64 12.12 19.88 7.25
CA ASP A 64 11.85 19.07 6.06
C ASP A 64 10.40 19.26 5.56
N MET A 65 9.44 19.52 6.46
CA MET A 65 8.05 19.81 6.09
C MET A 65 7.85 21.20 5.45
N VAL A 66 8.78 22.15 5.65
CA VAL A 66 8.67 23.54 5.14
C VAL A 66 9.60 23.80 3.94
N GLY A 67 10.32 22.79 3.43
CA GLY A 67 11.14 22.93 2.23
C GLY A 67 12.34 23.90 2.37
N LEU A 68 12.72 24.27 3.58
CA LEU A 68 13.83 25.18 3.83
C LEU A 68 15.17 24.42 3.80
N ARG A 69 15.82 24.42 2.63
CA ARG A 69 17.22 24.01 2.48
C ARG A 69 18.13 24.92 3.30
N LYS A 70 18.51 24.44 4.50
CA LYS A 70 19.82 24.60 5.20
C LYS A 70 19.59 24.42 6.71
N CYS A 71 19.62 23.19 7.19
CA CYS A 71 19.77 22.95 8.63
C CYS A 71 21.28 22.93 8.96
N VAL A 72 21.82 24.08 9.36
CA VAL A 72 23.14 24.13 10.01
C VAL A 72 22.91 23.73 11.46
N VAL A 73 23.43 22.56 11.86
CA VAL A 73 23.43 22.15 13.27
C VAL A 73 24.37 23.09 14.03
N PRO A 74 23.91 23.84 15.05
CA PRO A 74 24.81 24.67 15.84
C PRO A 74 25.76 23.78 16.63
N ALA A 75 27.04 24.15 16.69
CA ALA A 75 27.98 23.53 17.61
C ALA A 75 27.50 23.70 19.06
N TYR A 76 27.70 22.66 19.87
CA TYR A 76 27.42 22.67 21.30
C TYR A 76 28.18 23.84 21.96
N PRO A 77 27.54 24.73 22.74
CA PRO A 77 28.29 25.77 23.45
C PRO A 77 29.15 25.10 24.52
N THR A 78 30.46 25.20 24.34
CA THR A 78 31.47 24.74 25.29
C THR A 78 31.42 25.64 26.52
N HIS A 79 30.83 25.16 27.61
CA HIS A 79 31.30 25.55 28.93
C HIS A 79 32.47 24.62 29.26
N SER A 80 33.64 25.22 29.45
CA SER A 80 34.90 24.55 29.73
C SER A 80 34.77 23.52 30.87
N PRO A 81 35.24 22.27 30.72
CA PRO A 81 35.41 21.39 31.86
C PRO A 81 36.62 21.84 32.69
N PRO A 82 36.65 21.62 34.02
CA PRO A 82 37.88 21.80 34.79
C PRO A 82 38.96 20.84 34.27
N ALA A 83 40.20 21.33 34.19
CA ALA A 83 41.33 20.63 33.58
C ALA A 83 41.58 19.25 34.23
N PRO A 84 41.87 18.19 33.44
CA PRO A 84 42.28 16.92 33.98
C PRO A 84 43.79 16.91 34.23
N HIS A 85 44.19 16.60 35.46
CA HIS A 85 45.53 16.08 35.72
C HIS A 85 45.60 14.62 35.26
N GLY A 86 46.50 14.30 34.32
CA GLY A 86 46.93 12.93 34.00
C GLY A 86 46.72 12.51 32.54
N PRO A 87 47.70 11.84 31.90
CA PRO A 87 47.58 11.39 30.52
C PRO A 87 46.92 10.00 30.44
N GLY A 88 46.00 9.82 29.49
CA GLY A 88 45.56 8.50 29.03
C GLY A 88 44.04 8.32 28.96
N HIS A 89 43.46 8.60 27.80
CA HIS A 89 42.53 7.72 27.06
C HIS A 89 41.84 8.52 25.93
N GLU A 90 42.22 8.24 24.68
CA GLU A 90 41.46 8.64 23.50
C GLU A 90 40.10 7.94 23.47
N ALA A 91 39.01 8.70 23.50
CA ALA A 91 37.67 8.19 23.24
C ALA A 91 37.32 8.40 21.75
N THR A 92 37.44 7.34 20.95
CA THR A 92 37.12 7.29 19.52
C THR A 92 35.61 7.20 19.25
N GLY A 93 35.07 8.19 18.52
CA GLY A 93 34.41 8.00 17.23
C GLY A 93 33.16 7.11 17.02
N LEU A 94 32.52 6.50 18.02
CA LEU A 94 31.46 5.49 17.80
C LEU A 94 30.00 6.00 17.82
N GLY A 95 29.74 7.24 18.26
CA GLY A 95 28.37 7.76 18.45
C GLY A 95 27.71 8.38 17.22
N GLY A 96 28.46 9.11 16.39
CA GLY A 96 27.91 9.89 15.27
C GLY A 96 27.53 9.07 14.03
N VAL A 97 28.21 7.94 13.80
CA VAL A 97 28.02 7.10 12.60
C VAL A 97 26.71 6.30 12.67
N ARG A 98 26.30 5.84 13.87
CA ARG A 98 25.06 5.07 14.05
C ARG A 98 23.79 5.91 13.93
N ILE A 99 23.85 7.21 14.25
CA ILE A 99 22.68 8.11 14.23
C ILE A 99 22.29 8.48 12.79
N ARG A 100 23.27 8.68 11.88
CA ARG A 100 22.99 8.90 10.46
C ARG A 100 22.41 7.66 9.78
N PHE A 101 22.85 6.47 10.19
CA PHE A 101 22.33 5.19 9.68
C PHE A 101 20.86 4.97 10.05
N LEU A 102 20.46 5.25 11.29
CA LEU A 102 19.07 5.10 11.74
C LEU A 102 18.10 6.12 11.13
N ALA A 103 18.56 7.35 10.86
CA ALA A 103 17.73 8.36 10.18
C ALA A 103 17.61 8.13 8.66
N ALA A 104 18.66 7.61 8.01
CA ALA A 104 18.62 7.23 6.59
C ALA A 104 17.67 6.04 6.32
N LEU A 105 17.44 5.18 7.31
CA LEU A 105 16.47 4.07 7.26
C LEU A 105 15.00 4.52 7.35
N MET A 106 14.71 5.82 7.51
CA MET A 106 13.35 6.34 7.73
C MET A 106 12.88 7.37 6.68
N LEU A 107 13.70 7.69 5.68
CA LEU A 107 13.31 8.59 4.60
C LEU A 107 12.70 7.80 3.44
N PRO A 108 11.63 8.32 2.80
CA PRO A 108 11.11 7.73 1.57
C PRO A 108 12.21 7.55 0.52
N PRO A 109 12.19 6.45 -0.26
CA PRO A 109 13.17 6.20 -1.29
C PRO A 109 13.19 7.32 -2.34
N ARG A 110 14.39 7.70 -2.78
CA ARG A 110 14.58 8.72 -3.82
C ARG A 110 14.61 8.14 -5.23
N ARG A 111 14.87 6.84 -5.38
CA ARG A 111 14.85 6.15 -6.69
C ARG A 111 13.77 5.08 -6.65
N LEU A 112 12.69 5.36 -7.34
CA LEU A 112 11.50 4.52 -7.40
C LEU A 112 11.39 3.86 -8.76
N GLY A 113 11.05 2.58 -8.78
CA GLY A 113 10.67 1.84 -9.96
C GLY A 113 9.16 1.64 -9.99
N TRP A 114 8.56 1.73 -11.17
CA TRP A 114 7.14 1.43 -11.35
C TRP A 114 6.93 0.60 -12.62
N ILE A 115 6.43 -0.62 -12.46
CA ILE A 115 6.17 -1.53 -13.58
C ILE A 115 4.67 -1.84 -13.64
N GLY A 116 4.05 -1.47 -14.75
CA GLY A 116 2.61 -1.57 -14.95
C GLY A 116 1.90 -0.22 -14.73
N LEU A 117 1.47 0.39 -15.83
CA LEU A 117 0.78 1.67 -15.94
C LEU A 117 -0.66 1.51 -16.44
N GLY A 118 -1.24 0.32 -16.26
CA GLY A 118 -2.65 0.07 -16.57
C GLY A 118 -3.62 0.81 -15.64
N ALA A 119 -4.89 0.40 -15.65
CA ALA A 119 -6.00 1.09 -14.97
C ALA A 119 -5.79 1.39 -13.47
N MET A 120 -5.07 0.52 -12.75
CA MET A 120 -4.69 0.75 -11.35
C MET A 120 -3.29 1.37 -11.23
N GLY A 121 -2.35 0.91 -12.04
CA GLY A 121 -0.95 1.30 -11.93
C GLY A 121 -0.71 2.78 -12.21
N TRP A 122 -1.33 3.32 -13.25
CA TRP A 122 -1.22 4.73 -13.60
C TRP A 122 -1.62 5.67 -12.44
N PRO A 123 -2.86 5.63 -11.92
CA PRO A 123 -3.27 6.55 -10.86
C PRO A 123 -2.47 6.34 -9.56
N MET A 124 -2.07 5.11 -9.25
CA MET A 124 -1.23 4.83 -8.09
C MET A 124 0.18 5.44 -8.21
N ALA A 125 0.80 5.30 -9.39
CA ALA A 125 2.09 5.92 -9.69
C ALA A 125 2.01 7.44 -9.60
N GLN A 126 0.94 8.05 -10.14
CA GLN A 126 0.71 9.49 -10.06
C GLN A 126 0.62 9.98 -8.61
N GLN A 127 -0.10 9.26 -7.74
CA GLN A 127 -0.22 9.59 -6.32
C GLN A 127 1.16 9.61 -5.63
N LEU A 128 1.97 8.57 -5.87
CA LEU A 128 3.32 8.50 -5.30
C LEU A 128 4.23 9.60 -5.85
N LEU A 129 4.18 9.86 -7.17
CA LEU A 129 4.97 10.88 -7.85
C LEU A 129 4.65 12.30 -7.35
N PHE A 130 3.37 12.57 -7.11
CA PHE A 130 2.91 13.86 -6.59
C PHE A 130 3.33 14.07 -5.13
N LYS A 131 3.14 13.07 -4.27
CA LYS A 131 3.40 13.19 -2.83
C LYS A 131 4.86 12.89 -2.42
N ASN A 132 5.69 12.40 -3.34
CA ASN A 132 7.13 12.25 -3.16
C ASN A 132 7.91 13.15 -4.15
N PRO A 133 7.93 14.49 -3.92
CA PRO A 133 8.54 15.44 -4.86
C PRO A 133 10.05 15.25 -5.05
N ALA A 134 10.73 14.59 -4.10
CA ALA A 134 12.17 14.36 -4.12
C ALA A 134 12.59 13.10 -4.88
N ALA A 135 11.65 12.27 -5.33
CA ALA A 135 11.96 11.01 -6.00
C ALA A 135 12.08 11.14 -7.53
N THR A 136 13.00 10.37 -8.09
CA THR A 136 13.09 10.02 -9.50
C THR A 136 12.40 8.67 -9.73
N PHE A 137 11.57 8.60 -10.76
CA PHE A 137 10.82 7.40 -11.14
C PHE A 137 11.41 6.78 -12.40
N TYR A 138 11.66 5.48 -12.36
CA TYR A 138 12.02 4.64 -13.50
C TYR A 138 10.82 3.77 -13.84
N ILE A 139 10.21 4.01 -15.00
CA ILE A 139 8.95 3.38 -15.37
C ILE A 139 9.13 2.36 -16.48
N TYR A 140 8.34 1.29 -16.44
CA TYR A 140 8.22 0.32 -17.53
C TYR A 140 6.77 -0.18 -17.65
N ASP A 141 6.34 -0.36 -18.90
CA ASP A 141 5.09 -0.98 -19.29
C ASP A 141 5.30 -1.58 -20.69
N VAL A 142 4.53 -2.60 -21.04
CA VAL A 142 4.56 -3.19 -22.38
C VAL A 142 3.92 -2.25 -23.41
N ASP A 143 2.98 -1.40 -22.98
CA ASP A 143 2.39 -0.34 -23.78
C ASP A 143 3.27 0.91 -23.79
N ARG A 144 3.93 1.12 -24.93
CA ARG A 144 4.80 2.29 -25.14
C ARG A 144 4.05 3.62 -25.12
N THR A 145 2.77 3.62 -25.47
CA THR A 145 1.95 4.85 -25.48
C THR A 145 1.80 5.36 -24.06
N LEU A 146 1.43 4.47 -23.13
CA LEU A 146 1.31 4.79 -21.71
C LEU A 146 2.64 5.27 -21.12
N LEU A 147 3.77 4.66 -21.51
CA LEU A 147 5.09 5.09 -21.03
C LEU A 147 5.41 6.53 -21.43
N VAL A 148 5.20 6.88 -22.70
CA VAL A 148 5.50 8.22 -23.22
C VAL A 148 4.59 9.25 -22.56
N GLU A 149 3.28 8.96 -22.47
CA GLU A 149 2.31 9.86 -21.87
C GLU A 149 2.61 10.09 -20.37
N PHE A 150 2.92 9.04 -19.61
CA PHE A 150 3.22 9.18 -18.18
C PHE A 150 4.50 9.98 -17.96
N ALA A 151 5.54 9.72 -18.75
CA ALA A 151 6.81 10.45 -18.69
C ALA A 151 6.64 11.95 -18.98
N GLN A 152 5.77 12.31 -19.92
CA GLN A 152 5.47 13.71 -20.24
C GLN A 152 4.80 14.47 -19.09
N SER A 153 4.13 13.77 -18.15
CA SER A 153 3.51 14.42 -16.99
C SER A 153 4.53 15.01 -15.99
N ALA A 154 5.78 14.54 -16.01
CA ALA A 154 6.86 15.03 -15.16
C ALA A 154 8.26 14.72 -15.75
N PRO A 155 8.66 15.36 -16.87
CA PRO A 155 9.83 14.96 -17.67
C PRO A 155 11.16 15.02 -16.91
N ASP A 156 11.26 15.91 -15.92
CA ASP A 156 12.46 16.06 -15.09
C ASP A 156 12.64 14.89 -14.10
N ARG A 157 11.54 14.26 -13.67
CA ARG A 157 11.53 13.27 -12.59
C ARG A 157 11.18 11.86 -13.04
N VAL A 158 10.57 11.69 -14.20
CA VAL A 158 10.16 10.39 -14.73
C VAL A 158 11.06 10.00 -15.90
N LYS A 159 11.64 8.80 -15.84
CA LYS A 159 12.56 8.24 -16.84
C LYS A 159 12.02 6.89 -17.31
N ILE A 160 11.91 6.73 -18.63
CA ILE A 160 11.50 5.47 -19.24
C ILE A 160 12.69 4.49 -19.19
N ALA A 161 12.44 3.28 -18.70
CA ALA A 161 13.36 2.17 -18.79
C ALA A 161 12.98 1.26 -19.98
N ALA A 162 13.96 0.58 -20.57
CA ALA A 162 13.79 -0.32 -21.69
C ALA A 162 13.11 -1.65 -21.31
N ASN A 163 13.29 -2.10 -20.06
CA ASN A 163 12.74 -3.33 -19.51
C ASN A 163 12.78 -3.33 -17.97
N ALA A 164 12.31 -4.42 -17.36
CA ALA A 164 12.25 -4.57 -15.91
C ALA A 164 13.66 -4.67 -15.27
N THR A 165 14.64 -5.26 -15.97
CA THR A 165 16.05 -5.26 -15.55
C THR A 165 16.55 -3.84 -15.31
N GLU A 166 16.35 -2.93 -16.27
CA GLU A 166 16.84 -1.55 -16.16
C GLU A 166 16.13 -0.78 -15.03
N VAL A 167 14.84 -1.02 -14.81
CA VAL A 167 14.11 -0.48 -13.65
C VAL A 167 14.79 -0.93 -12.35
N ALA A 168 15.01 -2.24 -12.20
CA ALA A 168 15.61 -2.82 -11.00
C ALA A 168 17.06 -2.34 -10.77
N THR A 169 17.85 -2.16 -11.82
CA THR A 169 19.21 -1.61 -11.72
C THR A 169 19.21 -0.20 -11.12
N LYS A 170 18.29 0.66 -11.57
CA LYS A 170 18.30 2.10 -11.22
C LYS A 170 17.53 2.44 -9.95
N ALA A 171 16.48 1.69 -9.61
CA ALA A 171 15.60 1.95 -8.47
C ALA A 171 16.05 1.24 -7.18
N ASP A 172 15.71 1.82 -6.04
CA ASP A 172 15.91 1.21 -4.71
C ASP A 172 14.66 0.42 -4.30
N TRP A 173 13.49 0.97 -4.60
CA TRP A 173 12.19 0.34 -4.37
C TRP A 173 11.45 0.24 -5.68
N VAL A 174 10.92 -0.94 -6.01
CA VAL A 174 10.18 -1.18 -7.27
C VAL A 174 8.79 -1.67 -6.93
N PHE A 175 7.80 -0.96 -7.45
CA PHE A 175 6.40 -1.35 -7.41
C PHE A 175 6.03 -2.07 -8.69
N THR A 176 5.33 -3.20 -8.57
CA THR A 176 4.77 -3.92 -9.71
C THR A 176 3.25 -4.03 -9.56
N ILE A 177 2.51 -3.85 -10.65
CA ILE A 177 1.05 -3.97 -10.64
C ILE A 177 0.54 -4.40 -12.03
N VAL A 178 0.51 -5.72 -12.24
CA VAL A 178 0.23 -6.34 -13.52
C VAL A 178 -0.97 -7.30 -13.45
N PRO A 179 -1.59 -7.70 -14.58
CA PRO A 179 -2.92 -8.30 -14.55
C PRO A 179 -3.04 -9.69 -13.90
N GLU A 180 -2.00 -10.53 -14.02
CA GLU A 180 -2.05 -11.98 -13.71
C GLU A 180 -0.69 -12.53 -13.25
N GLY A 181 -0.69 -13.71 -12.61
CA GLY A 181 0.51 -14.39 -12.10
C GLY A 181 1.58 -14.61 -13.18
N ARG A 182 1.19 -15.03 -14.39
CA ARG A 182 2.14 -15.17 -15.52
C ARG A 182 2.87 -13.87 -15.87
N HIS A 183 2.20 -12.72 -15.74
CA HIS A 183 2.82 -11.42 -15.99
C HIS A 183 3.78 -11.04 -14.86
N VAL A 184 3.46 -11.36 -13.61
CA VAL A 184 4.39 -11.20 -12.48
C VAL A 184 5.63 -12.09 -12.72
N ARG A 185 5.46 -13.36 -13.08
CA ARG A 185 6.59 -14.24 -13.43
C ARG A 185 7.44 -13.66 -14.55
N GLN A 186 6.82 -13.13 -15.60
CA GLN A 186 7.54 -12.49 -16.70
C GLN A 186 8.33 -11.26 -16.22
N VAL A 187 7.73 -10.37 -15.44
CA VAL A 187 8.39 -9.17 -14.91
C VAL A 187 9.58 -9.52 -14.03
N TYR A 188 9.48 -10.57 -13.21
CA TYR A 188 10.54 -10.90 -12.26
C TYR A 188 11.58 -11.88 -12.82
N LEU A 189 11.14 -12.93 -13.50
CA LEU A 189 11.93 -14.13 -13.80
C LEU A 189 12.34 -14.25 -15.28
N ALA A 190 11.88 -13.36 -16.17
CA ALA A 190 12.27 -13.44 -17.58
C ALA A 190 13.79 -13.29 -17.74
N GLU A 191 14.40 -14.20 -18.49
CA GLU A 191 15.83 -14.18 -18.76
C GLU A 191 16.22 -12.90 -19.52
N GLY A 192 17.30 -12.24 -19.08
CA GLY A 192 17.84 -11.01 -19.66
C GLY A 192 16.99 -9.73 -19.50
N THR A 193 15.68 -9.86 -19.26
CA THR A 193 14.74 -8.71 -19.27
C THR A 193 13.91 -8.54 -18.00
N GLY A 194 13.88 -9.55 -17.13
CA GLY A 194 13.20 -9.54 -15.83
C GLY A 194 14.05 -8.90 -14.72
N ILE A 195 13.39 -8.56 -13.61
CA ILE A 195 14.03 -7.94 -12.42
C ILE A 195 15.25 -8.74 -11.95
N LEU A 196 15.19 -10.07 -11.93
CA LEU A 196 16.28 -10.90 -11.43
C LEU A 196 17.51 -10.95 -12.34
N ALA A 197 17.42 -10.45 -13.57
CA ALA A 197 18.57 -10.29 -14.44
C ALA A 197 19.42 -9.05 -14.09
N ALA A 198 18.96 -8.19 -13.17
CA ALA A 198 19.69 -7.00 -12.77
C ALA A 198 20.84 -7.34 -11.82
N GLU A 199 21.97 -6.66 -11.98
CA GLU A 199 23.08 -6.76 -11.05
C GLU A 199 22.78 -6.00 -9.75
N ASN A 200 23.39 -6.43 -8.64
CA ASN A 200 23.36 -5.74 -7.34
C ASN A 200 21.94 -5.51 -6.79
N LEU A 201 21.16 -6.58 -6.67
CA LEU A 201 19.82 -6.54 -6.06
C LEU A 201 19.83 -6.39 -4.53
N ALA A 202 20.97 -6.62 -3.89
CA ALA A 202 21.12 -6.59 -2.44
C ALA A 202 20.56 -5.31 -1.81
N GLY A 203 19.65 -5.47 -0.84
CA GLY A 203 19.05 -4.36 -0.10
C GLY A 203 17.96 -3.57 -0.84
N LYS A 204 17.58 -3.96 -2.06
CA LYS A 204 16.42 -3.39 -2.77
C LYS A 204 15.10 -3.98 -2.24
N MET A 205 14.03 -3.21 -2.41
CA MET A 205 12.67 -3.59 -1.99
C MET A 205 11.75 -3.75 -3.20
N PHE A 206 11.10 -4.90 -3.32
CA PHE A 206 10.13 -5.19 -4.37
C PHE A 206 8.73 -5.34 -3.75
N ILE A 207 7.80 -4.49 -4.18
CA ILE A 207 6.43 -4.44 -3.67
C ILE A 207 5.48 -4.79 -4.80
N ASP A 208 4.95 -6.02 -4.78
CA ASP A 208 3.99 -6.48 -5.77
C ASP A 208 2.56 -6.16 -5.32
N CYS A 209 1.93 -5.22 -6.01
CA CYS A 209 0.54 -4.81 -5.77
C CYS A 209 -0.46 -5.61 -6.62
N SER A 210 0.01 -6.57 -7.41
CA SER A 210 -0.83 -7.39 -8.30
C SER A 210 -1.75 -8.31 -7.51
N THR A 211 -2.90 -8.66 -8.09
CA THR A 211 -3.78 -9.70 -7.55
C THR A 211 -3.60 -10.98 -8.36
N ILE A 212 -2.88 -11.94 -7.77
CA ILE A 212 -2.43 -13.19 -8.39
C ILE A 212 -2.68 -14.38 -7.45
N ASP A 213 -2.35 -15.59 -7.91
CA ASP A 213 -2.32 -16.77 -7.03
C ASP A 213 -1.18 -16.68 -6.01
N ILE A 214 -1.41 -17.24 -4.82
CA ILE A 214 -0.47 -17.18 -3.69
C ILE A 214 0.83 -17.92 -4.04
N GLU A 215 0.72 -19.06 -4.72
CA GLU A 215 1.86 -19.91 -5.11
C GLU A 215 2.87 -19.14 -5.97
N THR A 216 2.42 -18.49 -7.03
CA THR A 216 3.28 -17.66 -7.89
C THR A 216 3.97 -16.55 -7.10
N SER A 217 3.28 -15.90 -6.17
CA SER A 217 3.86 -14.85 -5.34
C SER A 217 4.95 -15.40 -4.40
N LEU A 218 4.72 -16.57 -3.80
CA LEU A 218 5.70 -17.23 -2.94
C LEU A 218 6.94 -17.66 -3.73
N ASP A 219 6.77 -18.24 -4.92
CA ASP A 219 7.86 -18.62 -5.83
C ASP A 219 8.73 -17.42 -6.20
N VAL A 220 8.10 -16.34 -6.68
CA VAL A 220 8.80 -15.12 -7.09
C VAL A 220 9.48 -14.49 -5.88
N GLY A 221 8.80 -14.42 -4.74
CA GLY A 221 9.36 -13.90 -3.50
C GLY A 221 10.57 -14.70 -3.02
N ALA A 222 10.55 -16.03 -3.14
CA ALA A 222 11.68 -16.88 -2.79
C ALA A 222 12.89 -16.62 -3.71
N ALA A 223 12.66 -16.43 -5.01
CA ALA A 223 13.72 -16.12 -5.96
C ALA A 223 14.34 -14.73 -5.69
N VAL A 224 13.52 -13.72 -5.41
CA VAL A 224 13.98 -12.37 -5.04
C VAL A 224 14.82 -12.38 -3.75
N ILE A 225 14.40 -13.14 -2.74
CA ILE A 225 15.12 -13.27 -1.48
C ILE A 225 16.45 -14.00 -1.66
N THR A 226 16.49 -15.03 -2.50
CA THR A 226 17.72 -15.74 -2.87
C THR A 226 18.73 -14.80 -3.54
N ALA A 227 18.25 -13.82 -4.31
CA ALA A 227 19.07 -12.76 -4.90
C ALA A 227 19.48 -11.64 -3.92
N GLY A 228 19.14 -11.74 -2.63
CA GLY A 228 19.54 -10.80 -1.57
C GLY A 228 18.66 -9.56 -1.43
N ALA A 229 17.49 -9.53 -2.10
CA ALA A 229 16.53 -8.43 -2.03
C ALA A 229 15.29 -8.78 -1.20
N ASP A 230 14.51 -7.76 -0.86
CA ASP A 230 13.24 -7.92 -0.16
C ASP A 230 12.07 -8.00 -1.13
N PHE A 231 11.09 -8.86 -0.82
CA PHE A 231 9.84 -8.99 -1.56
C PHE A 231 8.65 -8.93 -0.62
N ILE A 232 7.63 -8.16 -0.99
CA ILE A 232 6.38 -7.99 -0.24
C ILE A 232 5.21 -8.04 -1.22
N ASP A 233 4.25 -8.94 -0.96
CA ASP A 233 2.93 -8.87 -1.58
C ASP A 233 2.08 -7.81 -0.87
N ALA A 234 1.60 -6.83 -1.63
CA ALA A 234 0.82 -5.70 -1.13
C ALA A 234 -0.39 -5.38 -2.05
N PRO A 235 -1.27 -6.36 -2.35
CA PRO A 235 -2.45 -6.10 -3.17
C PRO A 235 -3.36 -5.03 -2.57
N VAL A 236 -4.16 -4.42 -3.44
CA VAL A 236 -4.96 -3.23 -3.10
C VAL A 236 -6.47 -3.44 -3.24
N SER A 237 -7.25 -2.68 -2.49
CA SER A 237 -8.71 -2.60 -2.60
C SER A 237 -9.18 -1.14 -2.69
N GLY A 238 -10.29 -0.88 -3.39
CA GLY A 238 -10.86 0.47 -3.58
C GLY A 238 -11.09 0.90 -5.04
N GLY A 239 -10.64 0.09 -6.01
CA GLY A 239 -10.87 0.33 -7.45
C GLY A 239 -10.15 1.56 -8.02
N THR A 240 -10.38 1.83 -9.30
CA THR A 240 -9.69 2.90 -10.06
C THR A 240 -10.02 4.30 -9.52
N ALA A 241 -11.27 4.54 -9.13
CA ALA A 241 -11.69 5.79 -8.50
C ALA A 241 -10.99 6.01 -7.13
N GLY A 242 -10.85 4.95 -6.33
CA GLY A 242 -10.09 5.00 -5.08
C GLY A 242 -8.61 5.28 -5.34
N ALA A 243 -8.01 4.63 -6.34
CA ALA A 243 -6.60 4.83 -6.70
C ALA A 243 -6.33 6.28 -7.13
N ALA A 244 -7.19 6.84 -7.99
CA ALA A 244 -7.08 8.22 -8.44
C ALA A 244 -7.19 9.24 -7.30
N LYS A 245 -7.95 8.91 -6.24
CA LYS A 245 -8.12 9.75 -5.05
C LYS A 245 -7.07 9.49 -3.96
N GLY A 246 -6.17 8.52 -4.15
CA GLY A 246 -5.25 8.09 -3.11
C GLY A 246 -5.94 7.47 -1.89
N ALA A 247 -7.10 6.83 -2.10
CA ALA A 247 -8.01 6.34 -1.07
C ALA A 247 -8.10 4.79 -1.03
N ILE A 248 -7.18 4.10 -1.69
CA ILE A 248 -7.11 2.64 -1.66
C ILE A 248 -6.59 2.12 -0.31
N THR A 249 -6.93 0.86 -0.04
CA THR A 249 -6.43 0.09 1.09
C THR A 249 -5.38 -0.90 0.59
N PHE A 250 -4.19 -0.88 1.20
CA PHE A 250 -3.17 -1.92 1.01
C PHE A 250 -3.38 -3.08 1.99
N MET A 251 -3.27 -4.30 1.50
CA MET A 251 -3.24 -5.53 2.29
C MET A 251 -1.84 -6.13 2.19
N VAL A 252 -0.99 -5.89 3.18
CA VAL A 252 0.46 -6.11 3.06
C VAL A 252 0.87 -7.38 3.79
N GLY A 253 1.49 -8.32 3.09
CA GLY A 253 2.07 -9.56 3.64
C GLY A 253 3.34 -9.32 4.48
N ILE A 254 3.22 -8.43 5.47
CA ILE A 254 4.26 -8.11 6.45
C ILE A 254 3.78 -8.30 7.89
N ALA A 255 4.67 -8.81 8.75
CA ALA A 255 4.36 -9.02 10.16
C ALA A 255 4.16 -7.69 10.89
N ALA A 256 3.30 -7.67 11.90
CA ALA A 256 2.98 -6.46 12.64
C ALA A 256 4.18 -5.87 13.42
N ASP A 257 5.19 -6.69 13.72
CA ASP A 257 6.42 -6.33 14.42
C ASP A 257 7.64 -6.20 13.49
N ASP A 258 7.46 -6.31 12.17
CA ASP A 258 8.54 -6.16 11.19
C ASP A 258 9.13 -4.74 11.22
N ALA A 259 10.46 -4.65 11.25
CA ALA A 259 11.18 -3.38 11.34
C ALA A 259 10.93 -2.44 10.14
N ARG A 260 10.49 -2.97 9.00
CA ARG A 260 10.23 -2.20 7.77
C ARG A 260 8.81 -1.62 7.73
N LEU A 261 7.91 -2.10 8.59
CA LEU A 261 6.51 -1.66 8.61
C LEU A 261 6.35 -0.13 8.67
N PRO A 262 7.13 0.64 9.47
CA PRO A 262 6.97 2.09 9.52
C PRO A 262 7.29 2.82 8.22
N ILE A 263 8.38 2.44 7.54
CA ILE A 263 8.76 3.06 6.27
C ILE A 263 7.78 2.66 5.16
N LEU A 264 7.30 1.43 5.15
CA LEU A 264 6.23 0.99 4.26
C LEU A 264 4.94 1.78 4.50
N ALA A 265 4.52 1.95 5.76
CA ALA A 265 3.35 2.76 6.09
C ALA A 265 3.48 4.21 5.57
N THR A 266 4.67 4.79 5.73
CA THR A 266 4.96 6.15 5.25
C THR A 266 4.83 6.23 3.73
N VAL A 267 5.47 5.32 2.99
CA VAL A 267 5.46 5.33 1.52
C VAL A 267 4.08 4.96 0.97
N LEU A 268 3.44 3.91 1.49
CA LEU A 268 2.14 3.44 1.01
C LEU A 268 1.00 4.43 1.33
N SER A 269 1.12 5.24 2.39
CA SER A 269 0.18 6.34 2.67
C SER A 269 0.21 7.46 1.62
N MET A 270 1.26 7.52 0.79
CA MET A 270 1.29 8.43 -0.35
C MET A 270 0.37 7.95 -1.48
N VAL A 271 0.13 6.65 -1.55
CA VAL A 271 -0.66 6.00 -2.62
C VAL A 271 -2.08 5.67 -2.19
N GLY A 272 -2.27 5.31 -0.92
CA GLY A 272 -3.57 4.90 -0.35
C GLY A 272 -3.85 5.56 0.98
N SER A 273 -5.09 5.44 1.45
CA SER A 273 -5.53 6.02 2.73
C SER A 273 -5.32 5.07 3.91
N SER A 274 -5.11 3.77 3.64
CA SER A 274 -4.94 2.76 4.67
C SER A 274 -4.02 1.62 4.23
N MET A 275 -3.39 1.00 5.22
CA MET A 275 -2.50 -0.15 5.06
C MET A 275 -2.73 -1.08 6.25
N ASN A 276 -2.96 -2.36 5.96
CA ASN A 276 -3.12 -3.40 6.98
C ASN A 276 -1.97 -4.40 6.86
N ALA A 277 -1.27 -4.65 7.96
CA ALA A 277 -0.29 -5.72 8.07
C ALA A 277 -1.03 -7.06 8.24
N MET A 278 -0.93 -7.93 7.23
CA MET A 278 -1.65 -9.21 7.16
C MET A 278 -0.85 -10.37 7.75
N GLY A 279 0.39 -10.14 8.20
CA GLY A 279 1.28 -11.18 8.73
C GLY A 279 2.36 -11.58 7.72
N GLY A 280 2.69 -12.85 7.58
CA GLY A 280 3.78 -13.27 6.70
C GLY A 280 3.53 -13.09 5.19
N LYS A 281 4.54 -13.52 4.42
CA LYS A 281 4.51 -13.59 2.95
C LYS A 281 3.26 -14.31 2.45
N GLY A 282 2.63 -13.77 1.41
CA GLY A 282 1.43 -14.31 0.78
C GLY A 282 0.13 -14.02 1.53
N LEU A 283 0.18 -13.51 2.76
CA LEU A 283 -1.04 -13.20 3.53
C LEU A 283 -1.73 -11.92 3.07
N GLY A 284 -1.02 -11.02 2.38
CA GLY A 284 -1.64 -9.89 1.67
C GLY A 284 -2.58 -10.39 0.57
N LEU A 285 -2.10 -11.33 -0.25
CA LEU A 285 -2.91 -12.01 -1.27
C LEU A 285 -4.02 -12.86 -0.65
N ALA A 286 -3.77 -13.63 0.41
CA ALA A 286 -4.81 -14.40 1.09
C ALA A 286 -5.98 -13.50 1.55
N ALA A 287 -5.66 -12.35 2.15
CA ALA A 287 -6.67 -11.36 2.55
C ALA A 287 -7.41 -10.77 1.34
N LYS A 288 -6.68 -10.44 0.27
CA LYS A 288 -7.26 -9.90 -0.96
C LYS A 288 -8.23 -10.87 -1.63
N LEU A 289 -7.84 -12.13 -1.80
CA LEU A 289 -8.66 -13.16 -2.41
C LEU A 289 -9.91 -13.43 -1.57
N SER A 290 -9.76 -13.49 -0.24
CA SER A 290 -10.89 -13.63 0.69
C SER A 290 -11.87 -12.45 0.59
N ASN A 291 -11.36 -11.21 0.55
CA ASN A 291 -12.17 -10.00 0.40
C ASN A 291 -12.93 -9.98 -0.92
N ASN A 292 -12.25 -10.31 -2.03
CA ASN A 292 -12.87 -10.26 -3.35
C ASN A 292 -13.86 -11.41 -3.56
N TYR A 293 -13.60 -12.59 -3.01
CA TYR A 293 -14.58 -13.68 -2.92
C TYR A 293 -15.87 -13.23 -2.24
N LEU A 294 -15.75 -12.65 -1.03
CA LEU A 294 -16.88 -12.15 -0.28
C LEU A 294 -17.61 -11.04 -1.04
N SER A 295 -16.88 -10.09 -1.61
CA SER A 295 -17.47 -8.98 -2.38
C SER A 295 -18.22 -9.47 -3.62
N GLY A 296 -17.69 -10.48 -4.34
CA GLY A 296 -18.35 -11.04 -5.52
C GLY A 296 -19.64 -11.75 -5.15
N CYS A 297 -19.62 -12.59 -4.12
CA CYS A 297 -20.82 -13.26 -3.62
C CYS A 297 -21.90 -12.26 -3.17
N ILE A 298 -21.52 -11.24 -2.40
CA ILE A 298 -22.45 -10.19 -1.94
C ILE A 298 -23.04 -9.42 -3.13
N ALA A 299 -22.25 -9.15 -4.17
CA ALA A 299 -22.74 -8.43 -5.34
C ALA A 299 -23.80 -9.22 -6.12
N ILE A 300 -23.59 -10.53 -6.30
CA ILE A 300 -24.60 -11.43 -6.89
C ILE A 300 -25.86 -11.46 -6.02
N ALA A 301 -25.72 -11.74 -4.72
CA ALA A 301 -26.86 -11.81 -3.80
C ALA A 301 -27.65 -10.49 -3.74
N THR A 302 -26.96 -9.34 -3.77
CA THR A 302 -27.60 -8.03 -3.82
C THR A 302 -28.35 -7.83 -5.14
N ALA A 303 -27.78 -8.24 -6.27
CA ALA A 303 -28.43 -8.15 -7.58
C ALA A 303 -29.69 -9.03 -7.65
N GLU A 304 -29.62 -10.26 -7.14
CA GLU A 304 -30.76 -11.19 -7.05
C GLU A 304 -31.86 -10.64 -6.15
N ALA A 305 -31.52 -10.17 -4.94
CA ALA A 305 -32.49 -9.63 -3.99
C ALA A 305 -33.18 -8.36 -4.52
N MET A 306 -32.42 -7.47 -5.17
CA MET A 306 -32.97 -6.28 -5.81
C MET A 306 -33.89 -6.66 -6.98
N SER A 307 -33.48 -7.57 -7.87
CA SER A 307 -34.31 -8.05 -8.99
C SER A 307 -35.62 -8.66 -8.49
N MET A 308 -35.55 -9.55 -7.49
CA MET A 308 -36.73 -10.19 -6.90
C MET A 308 -37.67 -9.17 -6.27
N GLY A 309 -37.18 -8.28 -5.41
CA GLY A 309 -38.02 -7.28 -4.75
C GLY A 309 -38.67 -6.30 -5.72
N MET A 310 -37.96 -5.91 -6.78
CA MET A 310 -38.52 -5.06 -7.84
C MET A 310 -39.59 -5.78 -8.65
N LYS A 311 -39.40 -7.07 -8.98
CA LYS A 311 -40.42 -7.90 -9.66
C LYS A 311 -41.66 -8.12 -8.79
N LEU A 312 -41.51 -8.06 -7.47
CA LEU A 312 -42.62 -8.05 -6.50
C LEU A 312 -43.28 -6.67 -6.32
N GLY A 313 -42.81 -5.65 -7.03
CA GLY A 313 -43.43 -4.32 -7.10
C GLY A 313 -42.84 -3.26 -6.16
N ILE A 314 -41.70 -3.51 -5.52
CA ILE A 314 -41.05 -2.54 -4.61
C ILE A 314 -40.19 -1.58 -5.42
N ASP A 315 -40.29 -0.28 -5.13
CA ASP A 315 -39.37 0.74 -5.68
C ASP A 315 -37.91 0.43 -5.29
N PRO A 316 -36.95 0.50 -6.24
CA PRO A 316 -35.57 0.13 -5.97
C PRO A 316 -34.89 1.00 -4.90
N LYS A 317 -35.21 2.29 -4.79
CA LYS A 317 -34.61 3.16 -3.77
C LYS A 317 -35.16 2.84 -2.38
N ILE A 318 -36.47 2.57 -2.28
CA ILE A 318 -37.10 2.12 -1.03
C ILE A 318 -36.52 0.78 -0.59
N LEU A 319 -36.36 -0.18 -1.51
CA LEU A 319 -35.79 -1.48 -1.22
C LEU A 319 -34.32 -1.38 -0.75
N SER A 320 -33.49 -0.60 -1.47
CA SER A 320 -32.10 -0.35 -1.09
C SER A 320 -32.00 0.30 0.30
N ALA A 321 -32.82 1.30 0.60
CA ALA A 321 -32.86 1.96 1.90
C ALA A 321 -33.31 1.01 3.03
N THR A 322 -34.15 0.02 2.70
CA THR A 322 -34.57 -1.03 3.64
C THR A 322 -33.42 -1.98 3.95
N PHE A 323 -32.67 -2.42 2.93
CA PHE A 323 -31.48 -3.27 3.14
C PHE A 323 -30.42 -2.57 4.00
N ASP A 324 -30.18 -1.28 3.79
CA ASP A 324 -29.17 -0.52 4.54
C ASP A 324 -29.44 -0.40 6.04
N LYS A 325 -30.72 -0.43 6.44
CA LYS A 325 -31.13 -0.40 7.85
C LYS A 325 -31.32 -1.80 8.44
N GLY A 326 -31.48 -2.81 7.58
CA GLY A 326 -31.72 -4.19 7.97
C GLY A 326 -30.44 -5.01 8.12
N THR A 327 -30.62 -6.29 8.44
CA THR A 327 -29.51 -7.25 8.55
C THR A 327 -28.87 -7.62 7.21
N GLY A 328 -29.50 -7.27 6.09
CA GLY A 328 -28.95 -7.40 4.73
C GLY A 328 -27.95 -6.31 4.34
N ALA A 329 -27.69 -5.33 5.23
CA ALA A 329 -26.84 -4.19 4.95
C ALA A 329 -25.43 -4.62 4.52
N ASN A 330 -24.99 -4.11 3.38
CA ASN A 330 -23.68 -4.44 2.83
C ASN A 330 -23.09 -3.28 2.01
N TRP A 331 -21.79 -3.33 1.73
CA TRP A 331 -21.08 -2.26 1.02
C TRP A 331 -21.54 -2.10 -0.44
N VAL A 332 -21.88 -3.21 -1.12
CA VAL A 332 -22.34 -3.14 -2.52
C VAL A 332 -23.65 -2.35 -2.60
N ASN A 333 -24.63 -2.64 -1.74
CA ASN A 333 -25.90 -1.91 -1.69
C ASN A 333 -25.70 -0.40 -1.44
N ARG A 334 -24.84 -0.03 -0.47
CA ARG A 334 -24.61 1.38 -0.10
C ARG A 334 -23.86 2.19 -1.14
N SER A 335 -22.85 1.60 -1.76
CA SER A 335 -21.85 2.37 -2.51
C SER A 335 -21.86 2.11 -4.01
N MET A 336 -22.32 0.94 -4.44
CA MET A 336 -22.27 0.49 -5.83
C MET A 336 -23.47 -0.41 -6.14
N ASN A 337 -24.68 0.04 -5.80
CA ASN A 337 -25.88 -0.78 -5.94
C ASN A 337 -26.01 -1.26 -7.41
N PRO A 338 -26.29 -2.55 -7.66
CA PRO A 338 -26.36 -3.09 -9.02
C PRO A 338 -27.46 -2.48 -9.90
N VAL A 339 -28.49 -1.87 -9.30
CA VAL A 339 -29.60 -1.24 -10.01
C VAL A 339 -29.26 0.20 -10.42
N PRO A 340 -29.36 0.56 -11.71
CA PRO A 340 -29.10 1.92 -12.16
C PRO A 340 -30.00 2.95 -11.47
N GLY A 341 -29.41 4.09 -11.09
CA GLY A 341 -30.10 5.21 -10.45
C GLY A 341 -30.26 5.13 -8.94
N VAL A 342 -29.95 3.98 -8.31
CA VAL A 342 -29.96 3.85 -6.83
C VAL A 342 -28.74 4.53 -6.21
N CYS A 343 -27.55 4.30 -6.77
CA CYS A 343 -26.33 5.04 -6.43
C CYS A 343 -25.94 5.92 -7.64
N PRO A 344 -26.35 7.21 -7.71
CA PRO A 344 -26.17 8.03 -8.91
C PRO A 344 -24.72 8.20 -9.36
N GLU A 345 -23.78 8.24 -8.41
CA GLU A 345 -22.34 8.40 -8.70
C GLU A 345 -21.64 7.09 -9.06
N ALA A 346 -22.31 5.95 -8.93
CA ALA A 346 -21.73 4.63 -9.19
C ALA A 346 -21.67 4.33 -10.71
N ALA A 347 -20.70 3.50 -11.10
CA ALA A 347 -20.58 3.03 -12.48
C ALA A 347 -21.89 2.38 -13.00
N THR A 348 -22.64 1.71 -12.12
CA THR A 348 -23.93 1.07 -12.43
C THR A 348 -24.99 2.05 -12.93
N SER A 349 -24.93 3.31 -12.49
CA SER A 349 -25.82 4.39 -12.96
C SER A 349 -25.31 5.10 -14.22
N ASN A 350 -24.10 4.78 -14.67
CA ASN A 350 -23.48 5.33 -15.89
C ASN A 350 -23.24 4.22 -16.93
N GLY A 351 -24.27 3.42 -17.19
CA GLY A 351 -24.21 2.33 -18.18
C GLY A 351 -23.22 1.21 -17.83
N TYR A 352 -22.84 1.06 -16.55
CA TYR A 352 -21.80 0.14 -16.07
C TYR A 352 -20.43 0.43 -16.69
N VAL A 353 -20.17 1.66 -17.15
CA VAL A 353 -18.88 2.07 -17.70
C VAL A 353 -17.92 2.43 -16.57
N GLY A 354 -16.69 1.92 -16.67
CA GLY A 354 -15.66 2.09 -15.64
C GLY A 354 -15.80 1.07 -14.50
N GLY A 355 -15.43 1.47 -13.29
CA GLY A 355 -15.51 0.59 -12.12
C GLY A 355 -14.55 -0.61 -12.18
N PHE A 356 -14.99 -1.76 -11.66
CA PHE A 356 -14.21 -2.99 -11.61
C PHE A 356 -14.78 -4.01 -12.59
N LYS A 357 -14.07 -4.20 -13.71
CA LYS A 357 -14.53 -5.01 -14.86
C LYS A 357 -14.96 -6.42 -14.47
N VAL A 358 -16.02 -6.92 -15.11
CA VAL A 358 -16.58 -8.26 -14.85
C VAL A 358 -15.56 -9.38 -15.04
N GLU A 359 -14.66 -9.26 -16.03
CA GLU A 359 -13.59 -10.24 -16.29
C GLU A 359 -12.56 -10.28 -15.16
N LEU A 360 -12.33 -9.14 -14.50
CA LEU A 360 -11.42 -9.08 -13.36
C LEU A 360 -12.06 -9.70 -12.12
N MET A 361 -13.38 -9.53 -11.93
CA MET A 361 -14.09 -10.21 -10.86
C MET A 361 -14.13 -11.73 -11.10
N GLU A 362 -14.42 -12.18 -12.32
CA GLU A 362 -14.33 -13.60 -12.70
C GLU A 362 -12.97 -14.18 -12.34
N LYS A 363 -11.88 -13.51 -12.75
CA LYS A 363 -10.50 -13.92 -12.44
C LYS A 363 -10.29 -14.04 -10.92
N ASP A 364 -10.70 -13.03 -10.16
CA ASP A 364 -10.48 -13.01 -8.71
C ASP A 364 -11.31 -14.09 -7.98
N MET A 365 -12.54 -14.36 -8.45
CA MET A 365 -13.37 -15.45 -7.94
C MET A 365 -12.74 -16.82 -8.21
N ARG A 366 -12.14 -17.02 -9.41
CA ARG A 366 -11.40 -18.23 -9.75
C ARG A 366 -10.17 -18.40 -8.86
N LEU A 367 -9.37 -17.34 -8.67
CA LEU A 367 -8.20 -17.36 -7.79
C LEU A 367 -8.55 -17.73 -6.35
N ALA A 368 -9.60 -17.11 -5.79
CA ALA A 368 -10.05 -17.41 -4.43
C ALA A 368 -10.55 -18.84 -4.28
N THR A 369 -11.28 -19.35 -5.27
CA THR A 369 -11.80 -20.72 -5.27
C THR A 369 -10.67 -21.74 -5.39
N GLN A 370 -9.67 -21.47 -6.23
CA GLN A 370 -8.46 -22.29 -6.33
C GLN A 370 -7.68 -22.31 -5.01
N ALA A 371 -7.45 -21.14 -4.39
CA ALA A 371 -6.76 -21.05 -3.11
C ALA A 371 -7.50 -21.82 -2.01
N ALA A 372 -8.83 -21.75 -1.97
CA ALA A 372 -9.63 -22.51 -1.01
C ALA A 372 -9.48 -24.03 -1.19
N ARG A 373 -9.46 -24.53 -2.45
CA ARG A 373 -9.21 -25.95 -2.73
C ARG A 373 -7.83 -26.40 -2.25
N GLN A 374 -6.80 -25.58 -2.44
CA GLN A 374 -5.42 -25.90 -2.02
C GLN A 374 -5.30 -26.08 -0.50
N VAL A 375 -6.11 -25.37 0.29
CA VAL A 375 -6.08 -25.43 1.76
C VAL A 375 -7.22 -26.27 2.36
N GLY A 376 -8.04 -26.92 1.53
CA GLY A 376 -9.19 -27.71 1.99
C GLY A 376 -10.36 -26.90 2.55
N ALA A 377 -10.43 -25.59 2.27
CA ALA A 377 -11.54 -24.75 2.69
C ALA A 377 -12.76 -24.96 1.77
N LYS A 378 -13.92 -25.23 2.38
CA LYS A 378 -15.18 -25.45 1.65
C LYS A 378 -15.89 -24.12 1.33
N LEU A 379 -15.99 -23.79 0.05
CA LEU A 379 -16.75 -22.62 -0.43
C LEU A 379 -18.10 -23.05 -1.03
N VAL A 380 -19.17 -22.93 -0.25
CA VAL A 380 -20.53 -23.33 -0.71
C VAL A 380 -21.00 -22.49 -1.90
N LEU A 381 -20.70 -21.20 -1.92
CA LEU A 381 -21.12 -20.28 -2.98
C LEU A 381 -20.10 -20.15 -4.13
N GLY A 382 -18.91 -20.76 -4.00
CA GLY A 382 -17.77 -20.45 -4.87
C GLY A 382 -17.99 -20.79 -6.34
N GLU A 383 -18.32 -22.05 -6.62
CA GLU A 383 -18.54 -22.49 -8.01
C GLU A 383 -19.70 -21.76 -8.68
N ALA A 384 -20.79 -21.52 -7.93
CA ALA A 384 -21.95 -20.80 -8.43
C ALA A 384 -21.57 -19.35 -8.82
N ALA A 385 -20.83 -18.66 -7.96
CA ALA A 385 -20.40 -17.29 -8.22
C ALA A 385 -19.37 -17.23 -9.36
N VAL A 386 -18.42 -18.16 -9.44
CA VAL A 386 -17.49 -18.29 -10.59
C VAL A 386 -18.28 -18.47 -11.89
N SER A 387 -19.26 -19.38 -11.90
CA SER A 387 -20.09 -19.64 -13.08
C SER A 387 -20.87 -18.41 -13.51
N ALA A 388 -21.52 -17.70 -12.58
CA ALA A 388 -22.27 -16.49 -12.89
C ALA A 388 -21.39 -15.39 -13.51
N TYR A 389 -20.22 -15.13 -12.93
CA TYR A 389 -19.29 -14.15 -13.48
C TYR A 389 -18.68 -14.58 -14.81
N ALA A 390 -18.36 -15.87 -15.00
CA ALA A 390 -17.86 -16.39 -16.26
C ALA A 390 -18.88 -16.25 -17.38
N GLN A 391 -20.14 -16.59 -17.13
CA GLN A 391 -21.23 -16.42 -18.10
C GLN A 391 -21.44 -14.95 -18.43
N THR A 392 -21.51 -14.08 -17.41
CA THR A 392 -21.63 -12.63 -17.60
C THR A 392 -20.46 -12.05 -18.41
N ALA A 393 -19.22 -12.46 -18.10
CA ALA A 393 -18.02 -11.99 -18.79
C ALA A 393 -17.90 -12.50 -20.24
N SER A 394 -18.49 -13.67 -20.53
CA SER A 394 -18.51 -14.25 -21.87
C SER A 394 -19.55 -13.61 -22.80
N ASP A 395 -20.57 -12.96 -22.23
CA ASP A 395 -21.60 -12.26 -22.98
C ASP A 395 -21.04 -10.95 -23.59
N PRO A 396 -21.03 -10.80 -24.92
CA PRO A 396 -20.52 -9.61 -25.59
C PRO A 396 -21.19 -8.31 -25.14
N ASP A 397 -22.45 -8.36 -24.69
CA ASP A 397 -23.19 -7.19 -24.23
C ASP A 397 -22.67 -6.66 -22.88
N PHE A 398 -21.99 -7.52 -22.10
CA PHE A 398 -21.57 -7.23 -20.73
C PHE A 398 -20.06 -7.18 -20.55
N ARG A 399 -19.30 -7.70 -21.52
CA ARG A 399 -17.85 -7.67 -21.51
C ARG A 399 -17.30 -6.24 -21.35
N GLY A 400 -16.28 -6.07 -20.52
CA GLY A 400 -15.63 -4.79 -20.25
C GLY A 400 -16.40 -3.83 -19.34
N LYS A 401 -17.65 -4.15 -18.98
CA LYS A 401 -18.45 -3.37 -18.02
C LYS A 401 -18.09 -3.71 -16.57
N ASP A 402 -18.49 -2.83 -15.64
CA ASP A 402 -18.37 -3.08 -14.21
C ASP A 402 -19.06 -4.39 -13.81
N SER A 403 -18.44 -5.15 -12.90
CA SER A 403 -18.86 -6.48 -12.45
C SER A 403 -20.29 -6.56 -11.90
N ARG A 404 -20.89 -5.46 -11.43
CA ARG A 404 -22.31 -5.48 -11.03
C ARG A 404 -23.27 -5.53 -12.22
N VAL A 405 -22.76 -5.50 -13.46
CA VAL A 405 -23.53 -5.80 -14.68
C VAL A 405 -24.11 -7.23 -14.65
N VAL A 406 -23.64 -8.10 -13.75
CA VAL A 406 -24.31 -9.37 -13.44
C VAL A 406 -25.80 -9.19 -13.15
N TYR A 407 -26.22 -8.03 -12.63
CA TYR A 407 -27.63 -7.66 -12.53
C TYR A 407 -28.36 -7.64 -13.88
N GLN A 408 -27.78 -7.04 -14.92
CA GLN A 408 -28.39 -7.04 -16.26
C GLN A 408 -28.45 -8.46 -16.83
N TRP A 409 -27.39 -9.25 -16.64
CA TRP A 409 -27.36 -10.65 -17.07
C TRP A 409 -28.45 -11.49 -16.39
N LEU A 410 -28.64 -11.36 -15.07
CA LEU A 410 -29.72 -12.04 -14.32
C LEU A 410 -31.14 -11.65 -14.78
N ASN A 411 -31.29 -10.53 -15.48
CA ASN A 411 -32.57 -10.04 -15.99
C ASN A 411 -32.67 -10.09 -17.51
N LYS A 412 -31.68 -10.70 -18.20
CA LYS A 412 -31.75 -10.98 -19.63
C LYS A 412 -32.75 -12.11 -19.84
N ALA A 413 -33.75 -11.88 -20.69
CA ALA A 413 -34.87 -12.78 -20.94
C ALA A 413 -34.46 -14.01 -21.75
#